data_AF-A0AAE0RHV1-F1
#
_entry.id   AF-A0AAE0RHV1-F1
#
_cell.length_a   1.000
_cell.length_b   1.000
_cell.length_c   1.000
_cell.angle_alpha   90.00
_cell.angle_beta   90.00
_cell.angle_gamma   90.00
#
_symmetry.space_group_name_H-M   'P 1'
#
loop_
_entity.id
_entity.type
_entity.pdbx_description
1 polymer ?
#
loop_
_entity_poly.entity_id
_entity_poly.type
_entity_poly.pdbx_seq_one_letter_code
_entity_poly.pdbx_strand_id
1 'polypeptide(L)'
;MAKTKELTEDLRLRIVAAHKSGKGYKTISKCFEVPVATVQTGGPGNHKREQGTVNGTMKKEQYIKILNNNIRQSAEKLGLGHQWTFQHDDDPKHTAKVVKKWLADKNINVLQWPSQSPDLNPIENLWRELKI
;
A
#
# COMPACT_ATOMS: atom_id res chain seq x y z
N MET A 1 -14.38 8.98 31.73
CA MET A 1 -14.59 8.35 30.42
C MET A 1 -14.98 9.43 29.41
N ALA A 2 -14.09 9.81 28.49
CA ALA A 2 -14.41 10.77 27.43
C ALA A 2 -14.68 9.99 26.13
N LYS A 3 -15.91 10.10 25.61
CA LYS A 3 -16.31 9.51 24.32
C LYS A 3 -15.60 10.27 23.20
N THR A 4 -14.69 9.63 22.50
CA THR A 4 -14.11 10.12 21.25
C THR A 4 -15.22 10.20 20.21
N LYS A 5 -15.70 11.40 19.89
CA LYS A 5 -16.63 11.59 18.77
C LYS A 5 -15.85 11.32 17.49
N GLU A 6 -16.21 10.25 16.80
CA GLU A 6 -15.63 9.87 15.52
C GLU A 6 -15.86 11.02 14.53
N LEU A 7 -14.77 11.57 13.96
CA LEU A 7 -14.90 12.61 12.94
C LEU A 7 -15.54 12.00 11.68
N THR A 8 -16.51 12.70 11.11
CA THR A 8 -17.08 12.33 9.82
C THR A 8 -16.00 12.32 8.74
N GLU A 9 -16.10 11.37 7.81
CA GLU A 9 -15.10 11.20 6.75
C GLU A 9 -14.97 12.45 5.88
N ASP A 10 -16.07 13.20 5.68
CA ASP A 10 -16.07 14.52 5.03
C ASP A 10 -15.15 15.53 5.72
N LEU A 11 -15.20 15.60 7.06
CA LEU A 11 -14.39 16.53 7.83
C LEU A 11 -12.90 16.18 7.75
N ARG A 12 -12.56 14.89 7.73
CA ARG A 12 -11.18 14.41 7.52
C ARG A 12 -10.64 14.82 6.16
N LEU A 13 -11.42 14.63 5.10
CA LEU A 13 -11.02 14.99 3.73
C LEU A 13 -10.77 16.50 3.60
N ARG A 14 -11.63 17.33 4.21
CA ARG A 14 -11.49 18.79 4.20
C ARG A 14 -10.27 19.28 4.99
N ILE A 15 -9.96 18.65 6.13
CA ILE A 15 -8.74 18.91 6.91
C ILE A 15 -7.48 18.58 6.07
N VAL A 16 -7.49 17.44 5.37
CA VAL A 16 -6.37 17.03 4.50
C VAL A 16 -6.18 17.98 3.32
N ALA A 17 -7.25 18.42 2.66
CA ALA A 17 -7.19 19.40 1.58
C ALA A 17 -6.64 20.76 2.06
N ALA A 18 -7.07 21.22 3.24
CA ALA A 18 -6.57 22.45 3.85
C ALA A 18 -5.06 22.36 4.18
N HIS A 19 -4.58 21.20 4.63
CA HIS A 19 -3.15 20.99 4.86
C HIS A 19 -2.36 20.92 3.56
N LYS A 20 -2.86 20.22 2.53
CA LYS A 20 -2.21 20.14 1.21
C LYS A 20 -2.11 21.50 0.50
N SER A 21 -3.01 22.43 0.80
CA SER A 21 -2.93 23.84 0.35
C SER A 21 -1.95 24.71 1.15
N GLY A 22 -1.15 24.11 2.05
CA GLY A 22 -0.08 24.79 2.78
C GLY A 22 -0.52 25.50 4.06
N LYS A 23 -1.76 25.31 4.53
CA LYS A 23 -2.23 25.93 5.78
C LYS A 23 -1.64 25.22 6.99
N GLY A 24 -1.13 25.99 7.95
CA GLY A 24 -0.59 25.45 9.21
C GLY A 24 -1.68 24.89 10.14
N TYR A 25 -1.29 23.97 11.03
CA TYR A 25 -2.22 23.24 11.92
C TYR A 25 -3.09 24.13 12.81
N LYS A 26 -2.54 25.25 13.32
CA LYS A 26 -3.30 26.22 14.12
C LYS A 26 -4.39 26.92 13.29
N THR A 27 -4.09 27.23 12.04
CA THR A 27 -5.03 27.83 11.08
C THR A 27 -6.15 26.85 10.74
N ILE A 28 -5.81 25.60 10.47
CA ILE A 28 -6.79 24.54 10.15
C ILE A 28 -7.70 24.26 11.35
N SER A 29 -7.12 24.15 12.57
CA SER A 29 -7.88 23.96 13.81
C SER A 29 -8.92 25.06 14.01
N LYS A 30 -8.52 26.32 13.77
CA LYS A 30 -9.44 27.46 13.86
C LYS A 30 -10.49 27.45 12.74
N CYS A 31 -10.16 27.03 11.53
CA CYS A 31 -11.10 26.97 10.40
C CYS A 31 -12.18 25.90 10.54
N PHE A 32 -11.89 24.78 11.22
CA PHE A 32 -12.81 23.65 11.36
C PHE A 32 -13.35 23.49 12.78
N GLU A 33 -13.03 24.40 13.69
CA GLU A 33 -13.43 24.37 15.10
C GLU A 33 -13.10 23.05 15.81
N VAL A 34 -12.03 22.39 15.36
CA VAL A 34 -11.54 21.14 15.94
C VAL A 34 -10.28 21.41 16.75
N PRO A 35 -10.03 20.66 17.84
CA PRO A 35 -8.77 20.74 18.56
C PRO A 35 -7.56 20.56 17.64
N VAL A 36 -6.46 21.28 17.90
CA VAL A 36 -5.20 21.12 17.12
C VAL A 36 -4.73 19.67 17.14
N ALA A 37 -4.92 18.95 18.25
CA ALA A 37 -4.64 17.52 18.36
C ALA A 37 -5.43 16.67 17.36
N THR A 38 -6.67 17.06 17.03
CA THR A 38 -7.50 16.41 16.01
C THR A 38 -6.97 16.66 14.59
N VAL A 39 -6.46 17.86 14.33
CA VAL A 39 -5.78 18.18 13.06
C VAL A 39 -4.44 17.45 12.94
N GLN A 40 -3.72 17.25 14.04
CA GLN A 40 -2.45 16.53 14.06
C GLN A 40 -2.63 15.02 13.91
N THR A 41 -3.68 14.45 14.48
CA THR A 41 -4.02 13.03 14.35
C THR A 41 -4.73 12.70 13.03
N GLY A 42 -5.45 13.66 12.43
CA GLY A 42 -6.07 13.56 11.10
C GLY A 42 -5.25 14.15 9.94
N GLY A 43 -4.10 14.76 10.23
CA GLY A 43 -3.18 15.33 9.25
C GLY A 43 -2.25 14.29 8.63
N PRO A 44 -1.53 14.61 7.54
CA PRO A 44 -0.75 13.62 6.77
C PRO A 44 0.53 13.13 7.46
N GLY A 45 0.66 13.31 8.78
CA GLY A 45 1.68 12.63 9.60
C GLY A 45 1.52 11.11 9.66
N ASN A 46 0.40 10.57 9.18
CA ASN A 46 0.17 9.13 8.97
C ASN A 46 -0.10 8.78 7.50
N HIS A 47 0.38 9.58 6.54
CA HIS A 47 0.57 9.05 5.20
C HIS A 47 1.80 8.17 5.23
N LYS A 48 1.57 6.86 5.40
CA LYS A 48 2.53 5.85 4.92
C LYS A 48 2.97 6.29 3.54
N ARG A 49 4.26 6.58 3.38
CA ARG A 49 4.87 6.78 2.06
C ARG A 49 4.44 5.58 1.21
N GLU A 50 3.95 5.84 0.00
CA GLU A 50 3.54 4.84 -0.99
C GLU A 50 4.77 4.13 -1.60
N GLN A 51 5.65 3.66 -0.74
CA GLN A 51 6.57 2.57 -1.00
C GLN A 51 6.35 1.59 0.15
N GLY A 52 5.93 0.37 -0.17
CA GLY A 52 5.33 -0.61 0.75
C GLY A 52 6.16 -0.95 1.98
N THR A 53 6.21 -0.05 2.96
CA THR A 53 6.68 -0.33 4.31
C THR A 53 5.49 -0.91 5.08
N VAL A 54 5.41 -2.23 5.04
CA VAL A 54 4.54 -2.97 5.94
C VAL A 54 5.20 -2.92 7.32
N ASN A 55 4.76 -2.00 8.18
CA ASN A 55 5.15 -2.03 9.59
C ASN A 55 4.58 -3.32 10.20
N GLY A 56 5.45 -4.31 10.44
CA GLY A 56 5.12 -5.65 10.91
C GLY A 56 5.09 -6.71 9.79
N THR A 57 5.03 -7.99 10.17
CA THR A 57 4.92 -9.09 9.20
C THR A 57 3.66 -8.94 8.34
N MET A 58 3.85 -8.86 7.02
CA MET A 58 2.76 -8.69 6.07
C MET A 58 1.80 -9.88 6.09
N LYS A 59 0.50 -9.59 6.21
CA LYS A 59 -0.58 -10.59 6.08
C LYS A 59 -0.98 -10.78 4.62
N LYS A 60 -1.52 -11.96 4.31
CA LYS A 60 -2.02 -12.33 2.96
C LYS A 60 -3.06 -11.34 2.41
N GLU A 61 -3.92 -10.77 3.25
CA GLU A 61 -4.92 -9.78 2.83
C GLU A 61 -4.26 -8.44 2.43
N GLN A 62 -3.16 -8.08 3.08
CA GLN A 62 -2.38 -6.90 2.72
C GLN A 62 -1.63 -7.12 1.41
N TYR A 63 -1.11 -8.33 1.19
CA TYR A 63 -0.51 -8.73 -0.08
C TYR A 63 -1.48 -8.58 -1.25
N ILE A 64 -2.72 -9.08 -1.13
CA ILE A 64 -3.76 -8.90 -2.15
C ILE A 64 -4.02 -7.43 -2.45
N LYS A 65 -4.09 -6.57 -1.41
CA LYS A 65 -4.28 -5.13 -1.60
C LYS A 65 -3.14 -4.50 -2.39
N ILE A 66 -1.89 -4.88 -2.09
CA ILE A 66 -0.72 -4.40 -2.83
C ILE A 66 -0.80 -4.85 -4.29
N LEU A 67 -1.09 -6.13 -4.56
CA LEU A 67 -1.23 -6.62 -5.93
C LEU A 67 -2.33 -5.88 -6.68
N ASN A 68 -3.51 -5.75 -6.08
CA ASN A 68 -4.66 -5.08 -6.71
C ASN A 68 -4.35 -3.63 -7.11
N ASN A 69 -3.58 -2.92 -6.31
CA ASN A 69 -3.27 -1.52 -6.55
C ASN A 69 -2.16 -1.31 -7.58
N ASN A 70 -1.22 -2.26 -7.69
CA ASN A 70 0.02 -2.02 -8.44
C ASN A 70 0.18 -2.88 -9.69
N ILE A 71 -0.30 -4.13 -9.70
CA ILE A 71 0.16 -5.12 -10.70
C ILE A 71 -0.12 -4.71 -12.15
N ARG A 72 -1.32 -4.19 -12.43
CA ARG A 72 -1.70 -3.74 -13.78
C ARG A 72 -1.00 -2.45 -14.16
N GLN A 73 -0.99 -1.48 -13.25
CA GLN A 73 -0.33 -0.19 -13.48
C GLN A 73 1.17 -0.36 -13.73
N SER A 74 1.82 -1.29 -13.02
CA SER A 74 3.23 -1.64 -13.26
C SER A 74 3.42 -2.26 -14.63
N ALA A 75 2.58 -3.21 -15.05
CA ALA A 75 2.67 -3.82 -16.38
C ALA A 75 2.48 -2.79 -17.50
N GLU A 76 1.55 -1.85 -17.35
CA GLU A 76 1.32 -0.74 -18.27
C GLU A 76 2.54 0.19 -18.34
N LYS A 77 3.06 0.63 -17.19
CA LYS A 77 4.24 1.51 -17.11
C LYS A 77 5.49 0.89 -17.72
N LEU A 78 5.64 -0.43 -17.59
CA LEU A 78 6.74 -1.19 -18.16
C LEU A 78 6.52 -1.57 -19.64
N GLY A 79 5.37 -1.24 -20.22
CA GLY A 79 5.07 -1.53 -21.63
C GLY A 79 4.97 -3.02 -21.96
N LEU A 80 4.61 -3.87 -20.97
CA LEU A 80 4.58 -5.34 -21.14
C LEU A 80 3.40 -5.83 -22.00
N GLY A 81 2.52 -4.93 -22.43
CA GLY A 81 1.33 -5.26 -23.20
C GLY A 81 0.36 -6.17 -22.43
N HIS A 82 -0.32 -7.05 -23.16
CA HIS A 82 -1.36 -7.93 -22.60
C HIS A 82 -0.83 -9.32 -22.22
N GLN A 83 0.41 -9.66 -22.59
CA GLN A 83 0.99 -10.98 -22.39
C GLN A 83 2.20 -10.89 -21.45
N TRP A 84 1.92 -10.90 -20.15
CA TRP A 84 2.94 -10.92 -19.11
C TRP A 84 2.68 -12.05 -18.12
N THR A 85 3.76 -12.50 -17.50
CA THR A 85 3.73 -13.54 -16.45
C THR A 85 4.19 -12.91 -15.16
N PHE A 86 3.41 -13.11 -14.10
CA PHE A 86 3.74 -12.67 -12.76
C PHE A 86 4.63 -13.70 -12.06
N GLN A 87 5.76 -13.25 -11.52
CA GLN A 87 6.62 -14.07 -10.68
C GLN A 87 6.53 -13.56 -9.23
N HIS A 88 6.47 -14.50 -8.29
CA HIS A 88 6.61 -14.25 -6.85
C HIS A 88 7.20 -15.49 -6.17
N ASP A 89 7.76 -15.32 -4.97
CA ASP A 89 8.29 -16.44 -4.19
C ASP A 89 7.18 -17.31 -3.56
N ASP A 90 7.59 -18.48 -3.05
CA ASP A 90 6.72 -19.45 -2.39
C ASP A 90 6.42 -19.13 -0.92
N ASP A 91 6.57 -17.88 -0.46
CA ASP A 91 6.25 -17.54 0.92
C ASP A 91 4.81 -17.98 1.28
N PRO A 92 4.56 -18.54 2.48
CA PRO A 92 3.23 -19.01 2.89
C PRO A 92 2.09 -18.00 2.66
N LYS A 93 2.36 -16.69 2.74
CA LYS A 93 1.35 -15.66 2.47
C LYS A 93 0.99 -15.54 0.99
N HIS A 94 1.96 -15.77 0.10
CA HIS A 94 1.80 -15.74 -1.35
C HIS A 94 1.13 -17.00 -1.89
N THR A 95 1.42 -18.15 -1.27
CA THR A 95 0.85 -19.45 -1.65
C THR A 95 -0.49 -19.76 -0.97
N ALA A 96 -0.97 -18.87 -0.09
CA ALA A 96 -2.25 -19.00 0.58
C ALA A 96 -3.43 -19.14 -0.39
N LYS A 97 -4.41 -19.99 -0.05
CA LYS A 97 -5.60 -20.28 -0.89
C LYS A 97 -6.32 -19.02 -1.39
N VAL A 98 -6.46 -18.00 -0.52
CA VAL A 98 -7.12 -16.73 -0.86
C VAL A 98 -6.35 -15.93 -1.92
N VAL A 99 -5.01 -15.99 -1.90
CA VAL A 99 -4.16 -15.30 -2.87
C VAL A 99 -4.20 -16.02 -4.21
N LYS A 100 -4.04 -17.35 -4.21
CA LYS A 100 -4.16 -18.18 -5.42
C LYS A 100 -5.51 -17.99 -6.11
N LYS A 101 -6.60 -17.98 -5.32
CA LYS A 101 -7.95 -17.69 -5.84
C LYS A 101 -8.03 -16.30 -6.45
N TRP A 102 -7.53 -15.27 -5.77
CA TRP A 102 -7.56 -13.90 -6.29
C TRP A 102 -6.79 -13.75 -7.61
N LEU A 103 -5.62 -14.40 -7.73
CA LEU A 103 -4.80 -14.39 -8.95
C LEU A 103 -5.56 -15.05 -10.13
N ALA A 104 -6.19 -16.20 -9.87
CA ALA A 104 -7.02 -16.89 -10.85
C ALA A 104 -8.25 -16.06 -11.27
N ASP A 105 -8.98 -15.47 -10.31
CA ASP A 105 -10.14 -14.62 -10.56
C ASP A 105 -9.78 -13.35 -11.38
N LYS A 106 -8.52 -12.90 -11.31
CA LYS A 106 -8.00 -11.77 -12.09
C LYS A 106 -7.37 -12.17 -13.43
N ASN A 107 -7.38 -13.46 -13.77
CA ASN A 107 -6.73 -14.04 -14.94
C ASN A 107 -5.24 -13.65 -15.06
N ILE A 108 -4.54 -13.67 -13.93
CA ILE A 108 -3.10 -13.37 -13.87
C ILE A 108 -2.34 -14.67 -14.07
N ASN A 109 -1.53 -14.75 -15.14
CA ASN A 109 -0.62 -15.87 -15.32
C ASN A 109 0.51 -15.80 -14.30
N VAL A 110 0.71 -16.87 -13.52
CA VAL A 110 1.74 -16.95 -12.48
C VAL A 110 2.80 -17.94 -12.92
N LEU A 111 4.07 -17.53 -12.87
CA LEU A 111 5.20 -18.41 -13.15
C LEU A 111 5.28 -19.47 -12.05
N GLN A 112 5.34 -20.75 -12.43
CA GLN A 112 5.64 -21.81 -11.48
C GLN A 112 7.07 -21.63 -10.96
N TRP A 113 7.21 -21.52 -9.64
CA TRP A 113 8.49 -21.32 -8.99
C TRP A 113 8.86 -22.55 -8.16
N PRO A 114 10.10 -23.05 -8.22
CA PRO A 114 10.57 -24.06 -7.29
C PRO A 114 10.77 -23.46 -5.90
N SER A 115 10.26 -24.16 -4.88
CA SER A 115 10.46 -23.79 -3.49
C SER A 115 11.95 -23.67 -3.14
N GLN A 116 12.29 -22.75 -2.24
CA GLN A 116 13.67 -22.52 -1.74
C GLN A 116 14.71 -22.13 -2.80
N SER A 117 14.31 -21.43 -3.87
CA SER A 117 15.24 -20.91 -4.88
C SER A 117 15.31 -19.37 -4.86
N PRO A 118 15.89 -18.76 -3.80
CA PRO A 118 16.06 -17.30 -3.73
C PRO A 118 17.10 -16.78 -4.75
N ASP A 119 18.07 -17.63 -5.11
CA ASP A 119 19.10 -17.39 -6.13
C ASP A 119 18.51 -17.16 -7.51
N LEU A 120 17.35 -17.76 -7.79
CA LEU A 120 16.65 -17.60 -9.05
C LEU A 120 15.86 -16.28 -9.13
N ASN A 121 15.61 -15.58 -8.01
CA ASN A 121 14.74 -14.40 -7.99
C ASN A 121 15.51 -13.13 -8.44
N PRO A 122 15.25 -12.59 -9.65
CA PRO A 122 16.02 -11.46 -10.16
C PRO A 122 15.87 -10.19 -9.33
N ILE A 123 14.80 -10.08 -8.51
CA ILE A 123 14.58 -8.91 -7.65
C ILE A 123 15.62 -8.81 -6.53
N GLU A 124 16.21 -9.93 -6.08
CA GLU A 124 17.26 -9.93 -5.06
C GLU A 124 18.51 -9.19 -5.54
N ASN A 125 18.81 -9.30 -6.84
CA ASN A 125 19.89 -8.54 -7.46
C ASN A 125 19.58 -7.04 -7.46
N LEU A 126 18.33 -6.67 -7.80
CA LEU A 126 17.90 -5.26 -7.76
C LEU A 126 17.95 -4.69 -6.33
N TRP A 127 17.53 -5.45 -5.32
CA TRP A 127 17.63 -5.02 -3.92
C TRP A 127 19.08 -4.83 -3.46
N ARG A 128 20.02 -5.62 -3.98
CA ARG A 128 21.45 -5.43 -3.71
C ARG A 128 21.95 -4.10 -4.27
N GLU A 129 21.58 -3.76 -5.50
CA GLU A 129 21.96 -2.48 -6.13
C GLU A 129 21.29 -1.26 -5.47
N LEU A 130 20.09 -1.40 -4.91
CA LEU A 130 19.37 -0.30 -4.24
C LEU A 130 19.88 0.02 -2.82
N LYS A 131 20.72 -0.84 -2.23
CA LYS A 131 21.25 -0.68 -0.87
C LYS A 131 22.53 0.17 -0.80
N ILE A 132 22.91 0.82 -1.89
CA ILE A 132 24.05 1.74 -1.98
C ILE A 132 23.75 3.05 -1.24
#